data_AF-A0A0C2MWY5-F1
#
_entry.id   AF-A0A0C2MWY5-F1
#
_cell.length_a   1.000
_cell.length_b   1.000
_cell.length_c   1.000
_cell.angle_alpha   90.00
_cell.angle_beta   90.00
_cell.angle_gamma   90.00
#
_symmetry.space_group_name_H-M   'P 1'
#
loop_
_entity.id
_entity.type
_entity.pdbx_description
1 polymer ?
#
loop_
_entity_poly.entity_id
_entity_poly.type
_entity_poly.pdbx_seq_one_letter_code
_entity_poly.pdbx_strand_id
1 'polypeptide(L)'
;MLHRLRLLNEIQFWIKHFFVITFKKFLRFKKPHNSTFVLDLSKMWIRLINGSKNKYQIDIIEELIFICAVFSLNFTHKLKKVNEGYGNFELTKIKKHGLCLIYFTLFSFPMFDHTAKTWLRNVLKVLHASFKKYFEQFSLEDMPIENQFYLLQYYLKSHVALQIKLSSRDEELFKAVFNRLITYPSLSNII
;
A
#
# COMPACT_ATOMS: atom_id res chain seq x y z
N MET A 1 -19.31 14.88 -3.11
CA MET A 1 -20.21 14.75 -4.28
C MET A 1 -19.50 14.27 -5.54
N LEU A 2 -18.39 14.87 -5.99
CA LEU A 2 -17.63 14.45 -7.18
C LEU A 2 -17.31 12.95 -7.25
N HIS A 3 -17.01 12.33 -6.10
CA HIS A 3 -16.83 10.88 -5.95
C HIS A 3 -18.06 10.08 -6.41
N ARG A 4 -19.26 10.44 -5.94
CA ARG A 4 -20.46 9.63 -6.13
C ARG A 4 -20.91 9.67 -7.59
N LEU A 5 -20.66 10.79 -8.26
CA LEU A 5 -21.11 11.05 -9.63
C LEU A 5 -20.16 10.48 -10.71
N ARG A 6 -19.04 9.84 -10.34
CA ARG A 6 -18.04 9.29 -11.29
C ARG A 6 -17.52 10.28 -12.34
N LEU A 7 -17.73 11.60 -12.16
CA LEU A 7 -17.34 12.65 -13.12
C LEU A 7 -15.85 12.61 -13.47
N LEU A 8 -15.00 12.21 -12.52
CA LEU A 8 -13.55 12.04 -12.75
C LEU A 8 -13.19 10.95 -13.76
N ASN A 9 -14.11 10.01 -14.03
CA ASN A 9 -13.92 8.98 -15.05
C ASN A 9 -14.34 9.46 -16.44
N GLU A 10 -15.08 10.58 -16.53
CA GLU A 10 -15.63 11.07 -17.79
C GLU A 10 -14.84 12.25 -18.37
N ILE A 11 -14.24 13.05 -17.50
CA ILE A 11 -13.46 14.22 -17.89
C ILE A 11 -12.03 13.80 -18.22
N GLN A 12 -11.54 14.22 -19.39
CA GLN A 12 -10.12 14.11 -19.73
C GLN A 12 -9.34 15.03 -18.81
N PHE A 13 -8.61 14.42 -17.89
CA PHE A 13 -7.96 15.16 -16.81
C PHE A 13 -6.46 15.24 -17.10
N TRP A 14 -5.86 16.42 -16.93
CA TRP A 14 -4.43 16.59 -17.15
C TRP A 14 -3.65 16.06 -15.93
N ILE A 15 -3.56 14.73 -15.83
CA ILE A 15 -3.06 14.06 -14.60
C ILE A 15 -1.64 14.50 -14.26
N LYS A 16 -0.76 14.71 -15.24
CA LYS A 16 0.62 15.19 -14.98
C LYS A 16 0.63 16.55 -14.27
N HIS A 17 -0.24 17.48 -14.66
CA HIS A 17 -0.34 18.77 -13.97
C HIS A 17 -0.91 18.63 -12.56
N PHE A 18 -1.93 17.78 -12.39
CA PHE A 18 -2.48 17.49 -11.07
C PHE A 18 -1.47 16.79 -10.16
N PHE A 19 -0.64 15.90 -10.68
CA PHE A 19 0.49 15.30 -9.97
C PHE A 19 1.41 16.38 -9.42
N VAL A 20 1.88 17.30 -10.26
CA VAL A 20 2.79 18.38 -9.84
C VAL A 20 2.18 19.22 -8.71
N ILE A 21 0.91 19.60 -8.81
CA ILE A 21 0.22 20.40 -7.78
C ILE A 21 0.08 19.61 -6.48
N THR A 22 -0.42 18.38 -6.57
CA THR A 22 -0.77 17.59 -5.39
C THR A 22 0.45 17.04 -4.70
N PHE A 23 1.49 16.64 -5.42
CA PHE A 23 2.79 16.24 -4.89
C PHE A 23 3.42 17.37 -4.07
N LYS A 24 3.50 18.58 -4.63
CA LYS A 24 4.01 19.76 -3.90
C LYS A 24 3.24 20.04 -2.61
N LYS A 25 1.91 19.91 -2.64
CA LYS A 25 1.08 20.06 -1.43
C LYS A 25 1.31 18.93 -0.44
N PHE A 26 1.43 17.70 -0.92
CA PHE A 26 1.63 16.51 -0.11
C PHE A 26 2.91 16.61 0.74
N LEU A 27 4.00 17.08 0.14
CA LEU A 27 5.28 17.27 0.83
C LEU A 27 5.24 18.29 1.98
N ARG A 28 4.24 19.19 2.02
CA ARG A 28 4.11 20.19 3.09
C ARG A 28 3.51 19.62 4.38
N PHE A 29 2.91 18.43 4.35
CA PHE A 29 2.30 17.83 5.53
C PHE A 29 3.33 17.10 6.38
N LYS A 30 3.62 17.61 7.58
CA LYS A 30 4.51 16.94 8.56
C LYS A 30 3.98 15.57 9.01
N LYS A 31 2.66 15.43 9.14
CA LYS A 31 1.96 14.20 9.60
C LYS A 31 0.79 13.89 8.67
N PRO A 32 1.04 13.37 7.45
CA PRO A 32 0.00 13.21 6.44
C PRO A 32 -1.12 12.24 6.85
N HIS A 33 -0.82 11.26 7.73
CA HIS A 33 -1.79 10.27 8.22
C HIS A 33 -2.91 10.85 9.10
N ASN A 34 -2.74 12.05 9.66
CA ASN A 34 -3.74 12.70 10.51
C ASN A 34 -4.62 13.70 9.76
N SER A 35 -4.32 13.98 8.48
CA SER A 35 -5.04 14.98 7.72
C SER A 35 -6.19 14.34 6.92
N THR A 36 -7.42 14.74 7.22
CA THR A 36 -8.62 14.35 6.45
C THR A 36 -8.49 14.76 4.98
N PHE A 37 -7.93 15.95 4.71
CA PHE A 37 -7.65 16.42 3.36
C PHE A 37 -6.70 15.48 2.60
N VAL A 38 -5.60 15.06 3.22
CA VAL A 38 -4.65 14.13 2.59
C VAL A 38 -5.28 12.77 2.33
N LEU A 39 -6.14 12.30 3.24
CA LEU A 39 -6.87 11.06 3.05
C LEU A 39 -7.84 11.15 1.87
N ASP A 40 -8.58 12.25 1.74
CA ASP A 40 -9.51 12.45 0.63
C ASP A 40 -8.78 12.62 -0.70
N LEU A 41 -7.65 13.33 -0.69
CA LEU A 41 -6.75 13.42 -1.83
C LEU A 41 -6.23 12.03 -2.25
N SER A 42 -5.87 11.18 -1.29
CA SER A 42 -5.41 9.82 -1.55
C SER A 42 -6.52 8.98 -2.21
N LYS A 43 -7.77 9.08 -1.72
CA LYS A 43 -8.92 8.41 -2.35
C LYS A 43 -9.17 8.90 -3.77
N MET A 44 -9.00 10.20 -4.04
CA MET A 44 -9.13 10.76 -5.38
C MET A 44 -8.07 10.17 -6.32
N TRP A 45 -6.81 10.15 -5.90
CA TRP A 45 -5.72 9.57 -6.68
C TRP A 45 -5.91 8.08 -6.98
N ILE A 46 -6.32 7.29 -5.98
CA ILE A 46 -6.62 5.87 -6.19
C ILE A 46 -7.68 5.70 -7.28
N ARG A 47 -8.70 6.56 -7.36
CA ARG A 47 -9.68 6.47 -8.46
C ARG A 47 -9.11 6.88 -9.79
N LEU A 48 -8.32 7.94 -9.84
CA LEU A 48 -7.70 8.40 -11.09
C LEU A 48 -6.81 7.30 -11.69
N ILE A 49 -5.98 6.67 -10.85
CA ILE A 49 -5.05 5.61 -11.26
C ILE A 49 -5.79 4.34 -11.72
N ASN A 50 -6.92 4.02 -11.09
CA ASN A 50 -7.71 2.83 -11.43
C ASN A 50 -8.87 3.13 -12.40
N GLY A 51 -8.96 4.34 -12.93
CA GLY A 51 -9.98 4.75 -13.88
C GLY A 51 -9.73 4.18 -15.28
N SER A 52 -10.79 3.90 -16.04
CA SER A 52 -10.66 3.27 -17.36
C SER A 52 -10.24 4.25 -18.47
N LYS A 53 -10.64 5.53 -18.38
CA LYS A 53 -10.39 6.51 -19.46
C LYS A 53 -9.00 7.15 -19.40
N ASN A 54 -8.47 7.37 -18.20
CA ASN A 54 -7.18 8.03 -18.03
C ASN A 54 -6.11 7.00 -17.64
N LYS A 55 -5.42 6.43 -18.63
CA LYS A 55 -4.27 5.56 -18.37
C LYS A 55 -3.13 6.40 -17.83
N TYR A 56 -2.92 6.36 -16.52
CA TYR A 56 -1.78 7.00 -15.90
C TYR A 56 -0.56 6.06 -15.97
N GLN A 57 0.44 6.47 -16.74
CA GLN A 57 1.72 5.78 -16.79
C GLN A 57 2.66 6.38 -15.75
N ILE A 58 3.33 5.52 -14.98
CA ILE A 58 4.36 5.93 -14.00
C ILE A 58 5.69 5.91 -14.75
N ASP A 59 6.20 7.09 -15.10
CA ASP A 59 7.39 7.24 -15.94
C ASP A 59 8.65 7.52 -15.11
N ILE A 60 8.48 8.11 -13.92
CA ILE A 60 9.60 8.55 -13.07
C ILE A 60 9.45 8.09 -11.62
N ILE A 61 10.58 8.03 -10.90
CA ILE A 61 10.65 7.56 -9.51
C ILE A 61 9.79 8.41 -8.57
N GLU A 62 9.72 9.73 -8.81
CA GLU A 62 8.90 10.66 -8.02
C GLU A 62 7.41 10.31 -8.07
N GLU A 63 6.92 9.90 -9.23
CA GLU A 63 5.54 9.47 -9.42
C GLU A 63 5.26 8.16 -8.67
N LEU A 64 6.19 7.20 -8.75
CA LEU A 64 6.11 5.95 -8.00
C LEU A 64 6.06 6.19 -6.49
N ILE A 65 6.97 7.04 -5.98
CA ILE A 65 7.04 7.43 -4.56
C ILE A 65 5.75 8.06 -4.08
N PHE A 66 5.20 8.99 -4.87
CA PHE A 66 3.96 9.65 -4.52
C PHE A 66 2.78 8.69 -4.49
N ILE A 67 2.66 7.82 -5.50
CA ILE A 67 1.57 6.85 -5.56
C ILE A 67 1.70 5.83 -4.42
N CYS A 68 2.92 5.40 -4.10
CA CYS A 68 3.20 4.59 -2.92
C CYS A 68 2.69 5.26 -1.64
N ALA A 69 2.96 6.55 -1.45
CA ALA A 69 2.49 7.30 -0.30
C ALA A 69 0.95 7.38 -0.26
N VAL A 70 0.31 7.62 -1.40
CA VAL A 70 -1.16 7.64 -1.56
C VAL A 70 -1.78 6.31 -1.14
N PHE A 71 -1.29 5.18 -1.67
CA PHE A 71 -1.82 3.87 -1.29
C PHE A 71 -1.52 3.54 0.17
N SER A 72 -0.32 3.88 0.65
CA SER A 72 0.07 3.61 2.03
C SER A 72 -0.83 4.30 3.03
N LEU A 73 -1.13 5.59 2.83
CA LEU A 73 -2.05 6.33 3.70
C LEU A 73 -3.46 5.75 3.69
N ASN A 74 -3.96 5.40 2.50
CA ASN A 74 -5.28 4.79 2.37
C ASN A 74 -5.35 3.42 3.08
N PHE A 75 -4.30 2.59 2.96
CA PHE A 75 -4.23 1.30 3.65
C PHE A 75 -4.08 1.46 5.15
N THR A 76 -3.21 2.34 5.64
CA THR A 76 -3.09 2.67 7.07
C THR A 76 -4.45 3.04 7.65
N HIS A 77 -5.19 3.95 7.01
CA HIS A 77 -6.50 4.37 7.49
C HIS A 77 -7.51 3.21 7.47
N LYS A 78 -7.51 2.36 6.43
CA LYS A 78 -8.43 1.22 6.35
C LYS A 78 -8.10 0.15 7.39
N LEU A 79 -6.82 -0.18 7.58
CA LEU A 79 -6.36 -1.13 8.59
C LEU A 79 -6.65 -0.63 10.01
N LYS A 80 -6.44 0.67 10.27
CA LYS A 80 -6.80 1.28 11.56
C LYS A 80 -8.27 1.03 11.91
N LYS A 81 -9.18 1.29 10.95
CA LYS A 81 -10.61 1.02 11.14
C LYS A 81 -10.90 -0.46 11.42
N VAL A 82 -10.28 -1.36 10.66
CA VAL A 82 -10.46 -2.82 10.84
C VAL A 82 -9.95 -3.25 12.22
N ASN A 83 -8.81 -2.74 12.66
CA ASN A 83 -8.21 -3.02 13.97
C ASN A 83 -8.99 -2.41 15.15
N GLU A 84 -9.91 -1.49 14.86
CA GLU A 84 -10.88 -0.90 15.80
C GLU A 84 -12.23 -1.63 15.76
N GLY A 85 -12.35 -2.71 14.99
CA GLY A 85 -13.58 -3.50 14.82
C GLY A 85 -14.52 -3.00 13.71
N TYR A 86 -14.12 -1.99 12.94
CA TYR A 86 -14.95 -1.42 11.87
C TYR A 86 -14.69 -2.07 10.50
N GLY A 87 -15.39 -3.18 10.27
CA GLY A 87 -15.44 -3.90 8.98
C GLY A 87 -14.16 -4.69 8.67
N ASN A 88 -14.01 -5.12 7.40
CA ASN A 88 -12.97 -6.06 7.00
C ASN A 88 -11.92 -5.46 6.03
N PHE A 89 -10.71 -6.04 6.02
CA PHE A 89 -9.65 -5.73 5.06
C PHE A 89 -9.62 -6.72 3.89
N GLU A 90 -10.67 -6.72 3.07
CA GLU A 90 -10.73 -7.60 1.89
C GLU A 90 -9.79 -7.14 0.77
N LEU A 91 -8.97 -8.02 0.19
CA LEU A 91 -8.05 -7.68 -0.90
C LEU A 91 -8.73 -7.66 -2.28
N THR A 92 -9.29 -6.50 -2.62
CA THR A 92 -9.81 -6.22 -3.98
C THR A 92 -8.68 -6.04 -5.00
N LYS A 93 -8.99 -6.11 -6.30
CA LYS A 93 -8.03 -5.86 -7.41
C LYS A 93 -7.24 -4.56 -7.23
N ILE A 94 -7.93 -3.48 -6.82
CA ILE A 94 -7.31 -2.16 -6.56
C ILE A 94 -6.30 -2.23 -5.41
N LYS A 95 -6.64 -2.95 -4.33
CA LYS A 95 -5.74 -3.10 -3.18
C LYS A 95 -4.53 -3.96 -3.53
N LYS A 96 -4.70 -5.04 -4.29
CA LYS A 96 -3.60 -5.86 -4.82
C LYS A 96 -2.64 -5.02 -5.66
N HIS A 97 -3.17 -4.23 -6.60
CA HIS A 97 -2.37 -3.31 -7.40
C HIS A 97 -1.61 -2.29 -6.53
N GLY A 98 -2.27 -1.70 -5.53
CA GLY A 98 -1.63 -0.82 -4.57
C GLY A 98 -0.49 -1.48 -3.79
N LEU A 99 -0.67 -2.73 -3.34
CA LEU A 99 0.39 -3.50 -2.68
C LEU A 99 1.57 -3.77 -3.62
N CYS A 100 1.32 -4.07 -4.90
CA CYS A 100 2.39 -4.21 -5.89
C CYS A 100 3.20 -2.92 -6.05
N LEU A 101 2.53 -1.77 -6.19
CA LEU A 101 3.22 -0.48 -6.31
C LEU A 101 4.05 -0.17 -5.06
N ILE A 102 3.51 -0.46 -3.87
CA ILE A 102 4.26 -0.31 -2.61
C ILE A 102 5.45 -1.27 -2.58
N TYR A 103 5.28 -2.53 -2.98
CA TYR A 103 6.36 -3.51 -3.07
C TYR A 103 7.48 -3.05 -4.01
N PHE A 104 7.15 -2.59 -5.22
CA PHE A 104 8.15 -2.05 -6.15
C PHE A 104 8.86 -0.82 -5.58
N THR A 105 8.13 0.05 -4.89
CA THR A 105 8.73 1.20 -4.20
C THR A 105 9.69 0.75 -3.09
N LEU A 106 9.33 -0.26 -2.31
CA LEU A 106 10.19 -0.84 -1.27
C LEU A 106 11.40 -1.57 -1.89
N PHE A 107 11.25 -2.15 -3.07
CA PHE A 107 12.33 -2.76 -3.82
C PHE A 107 13.37 -1.74 -4.28
N SER A 108 12.91 -0.62 -4.86
CA SER A 108 13.79 0.47 -5.29
C SER A 108 14.23 1.38 -4.14
N PHE A 109 13.72 1.16 -2.93
CA PHE A 109 13.97 2.03 -1.77
C PHE A 109 15.45 2.24 -1.44
N PRO A 110 16.35 1.24 -1.52
CA PRO A 110 17.78 1.44 -1.30
C PRO A 110 18.45 2.40 -2.31
N MET A 111 17.85 2.59 -3.49
CA MET A 111 18.35 3.51 -4.51
C MET A 111 17.92 4.96 -4.26
N PHE A 112 17.04 5.20 -3.29
CA PHE A 112 16.53 6.54 -3.01
C PHE A 112 17.48 7.29 -2.10
N ASP A 113 17.68 8.59 -2.39
CA ASP A 113 18.26 9.51 -1.40
C ASP A 113 17.40 9.52 -0.13
N HIS A 114 17.89 8.84 0.90
CA HIS A 114 17.21 8.68 2.17
C HIS A 114 17.07 10.00 2.93
N THR A 115 17.98 10.95 2.72
CA THR A 115 17.94 12.24 3.41
C THR A 115 16.75 13.07 2.93
N ALA A 116 16.60 13.21 1.61
CA ALA A 116 15.48 13.91 0.98
C ALA A 116 14.12 13.24 1.19
N LYS A 117 14.08 11.92 1.46
CA LYS A 117 12.84 11.11 1.47
C LYS A 117 12.50 10.53 2.84
N THR A 118 12.99 11.15 3.92
CA THR A 118 12.68 10.76 5.31
C THR A 118 11.16 10.68 5.57
N TRP A 119 10.38 11.57 4.97
CA TRP A 119 8.92 11.57 5.10
C TRP A 119 8.26 10.28 4.57
N LEU A 120 8.77 9.72 3.46
CA LEU A 120 8.23 8.48 2.89
C LEU A 120 8.53 7.30 3.80
N ARG A 121 9.75 7.25 4.36
CA ARG A 121 10.14 6.23 5.36
C ARG A 121 9.16 6.23 6.54
N ASN A 122 8.76 7.41 7.01
CA ASN A 122 7.79 7.54 8.10
C ASN A 122 6.41 7.02 7.71
N VAL A 123 5.92 7.35 6.51
CA VAL A 123 4.64 6.84 5.99
C VAL A 123 4.66 5.30 5.92
N LEU A 124 5.74 4.73 5.38
CA LEU A 124 5.89 3.27 5.25
C LEU A 124 6.02 2.55 6.59
N LYS A 125 6.71 3.14 7.58
CA LYS A 125 6.78 2.61 8.95
C LYS A 125 5.40 2.59 9.63
N VAL A 126 4.59 3.64 9.44
CA VAL A 126 3.21 3.68 9.97
C VAL A 126 2.33 2.61 9.29
N LEU A 127 2.48 2.42 7.98
CA LEU A 127 1.79 1.35 7.28
C LEU A 127 2.20 -0.04 7.81
N HIS A 128 3.50 -0.27 7.97
CA HIS A 128 4.03 -1.51 8.51
C HIS A 128 3.46 -1.82 9.90
N ALA A 129 3.47 -0.85 10.82
CA ALA A 129 2.88 -1.00 12.14
C ALA A 129 1.37 -1.30 12.08
N SER A 130 0.66 -0.75 11.10
CA SER A 130 -0.77 -1.01 10.91
C SER A 130 -1.04 -2.46 10.45
N PHE A 131 -0.20 -2.99 9.56
CA PHE A 131 -0.26 -4.39 9.13
C PHE A 131 0.17 -5.35 10.24
N LYS A 132 1.21 -5.01 11.00
CA LYS A 132 1.62 -5.78 12.17
C LYS A 132 0.44 -5.99 13.11
N LYS A 133 -0.20 -4.90 13.54
CA LYS A 133 -1.40 -4.97 14.40
C LYS A 133 -2.54 -5.78 13.77
N TYR A 134 -2.69 -5.70 12.45
CA TYR A 134 -3.69 -6.51 11.74
C TYR A 134 -3.38 -8.01 11.83
N PHE A 135 -2.14 -8.43 11.56
CA PHE A 135 -1.75 -9.84 11.69
C PHE A 135 -1.77 -10.37 13.13
N GLU A 136 -1.63 -9.49 14.12
CA GLU A 136 -1.78 -9.86 15.53
C GLU A 136 -3.23 -10.17 15.93
N GLN A 137 -4.20 -9.63 15.19
CA GLN A 137 -5.63 -9.72 15.49
C GLN A 137 -6.39 -10.68 14.56
N PHE A 138 -5.92 -10.86 13.33
CA PHE A 138 -6.61 -11.62 12.30
C PHE A 138 -5.74 -12.74 11.75
N SER A 139 -6.30 -13.94 11.66
CA SER A 139 -5.64 -15.06 10.98
C SER A 139 -5.60 -14.81 9.48
N LEU A 140 -4.45 -15.09 8.86
CA LEU A 140 -4.34 -15.14 7.40
C LEU A 140 -4.93 -16.42 6.82
N GLU A 141 -5.24 -17.41 7.67
CA GLU A 141 -5.62 -18.74 7.21
C GLU A 141 -6.96 -18.76 6.47
N ASP A 142 -7.86 -17.82 6.77
CA ASP A 142 -9.15 -17.75 6.11
C ASP A 142 -9.08 -17.08 4.72
N MET A 143 -7.91 -16.58 4.33
CA MET A 143 -7.73 -15.91 3.04
C MET A 143 -7.31 -16.89 1.92
N PRO A 144 -7.70 -16.62 0.67
CA PRO A 144 -7.09 -17.27 -0.50
C PRO A 144 -5.57 -17.12 -0.49
N ILE A 145 -4.86 -18.15 -0.95
CA ILE A 145 -3.38 -18.22 -0.88
C ILE A 145 -2.71 -17.05 -1.64
N GLU A 146 -3.32 -16.61 -2.74
CA GLU A 146 -2.85 -15.48 -3.54
C GLU A 146 -2.92 -14.17 -2.75
N ASN A 147 -3.97 -14.00 -1.93
CA ASN A 147 -4.13 -12.82 -1.09
C ASN A 147 -3.08 -12.79 0.02
N GLN A 148 -2.81 -13.95 0.63
CA GLN A 148 -1.75 -14.08 1.63
C GLN A 148 -0.40 -13.69 1.04
N PHE A 149 -0.11 -14.15 -0.18
CA PHE A 149 1.14 -13.85 -0.87
C PHE A 149 1.36 -12.35 -1.08
N TYR A 150 0.35 -11.58 -1.54
CA TYR A 150 0.49 -10.12 -1.69
C TYR A 150 0.80 -9.41 -0.37
N LEU A 151 0.14 -9.82 0.72
CA LEU A 151 0.36 -9.25 2.05
C LEU A 151 1.77 -9.59 2.55
N LEU A 152 2.17 -10.84 2.39
CA LEU A 152 3.47 -11.35 2.83
C LEU A 152 4.62 -10.68 2.08
N GLN A 153 4.54 -10.58 0.75
CA GLN A 153 5.55 -9.91 -0.08
C GLN A 153 5.77 -8.47 0.38
N TYR A 154 4.69 -7.71 0.58
CA TYR A 154 4.78 -6.37 1.12
C TYR A 154 5.44 -6.37 2.51
N TYR A 155 4.96 -7.21 3.43
CA TYR A 155 5.38 -7.16 4.82
C TYR A 155 6.85 -7.55 4.99
N LEU A 156 7.28 -8.65 4.36
CA LEU A 156 8.68 -9.06 4.33
C LEU A 156 9.57 -7.97 3.72
N LYS A 157 9.17 -7.41 2.56
CA LYS A 157 9.97 -6.38 1.90
C LYS A 157 10.07 -5.11 2.73
N SER A 158 9.03 -4.80 3.50
CA SER A 158 9.02 -3.65 4.40
C SER A 158 10.01 -3.80 5.56
N HIS A 159 10.20 -5.02 6.11
CA HIS A 159 11.25 -5.29 7.09
C HIS A 159 12.64 -4.96 6.54
N VAL A 160 12.96 -5.49 5.36
CA VAL A 160 14.27 -5.31 4.72
C VAL A 160 14.51 -3.84 4.36
N ALA A 161 13.60 -3.23 3.61
CA ALA A 161 13.77 -1.86 3.10
C ALA A 161 13.79 -0.80 4.21
N LEU A 162 13.00 -1.00 5.27
CA LEU A 162 12.89 -0.04 6.37
C LEU A 162 13.82 -0.36 7.54
N GLN A 163 14.61 -1.44 7.47
CA GLN A 163 15.48 -1.95 8.52
C GLN A 163 14.72 -2.20 9.83
N ILE A 164 13.52 -2.78 9.73
CA ILE A 164 12.71 -3.17 10.88
C ILE A 164 13.11 -4.59 11.25
N LYS A 165 13.61 -4.77 12.48
CA LYS A 165 13.99 -6.09 12.99
C LYS A 165 12.76 -7.02 12.99
N LEU A 166 12.97 -8.27 12.59
CA LEU A 166 11.98 -9.31 12.73
C LEU A 166 11.80 -9.63 14.22
N SER A 167 10.55 -9.79 14.64
CA SER A 167 10.22 -10.37 15.93
C SER A 167 9.91 -11.87 15.78
N SER A 168 9.98 -12.64 16.86
CA SER A 168 9.60 -14.06 16.86
C SER A 168 8.20 -14.29 16.29
N ARG A 169 7.26 -13.38 16.59
CA ARG A 169 5.90 -13.43 16.06
C ARG A 169 5.83 -13.20 14.53
N ASP A 170 6.72 -12.37 13.98
CA ASP A 170 6.82 -12.19 12.54
C ASP A 170 7.38 -13.47 11.87
N GLU A 171 8.35 -14.14 12.50
CA GLU A 171 8.89 -15.41 12.03
C GLU A 171 7.85 -16.53 12.06
N GLU A 172 7.05 -16.62 13.13
CA GLU A 172 5.93 -17.55 13.23
C GLU A 172 4.88 -17.30 12.13
N LEU A 173 4.50 -16.04 11.90
CA LEU A 173 3.61 -15.64 10.81
C LEU A 173 4.14 -16.12 9.46
N PHE A 174 5.43 -15.89 9.18
CA PHE A 174 6.07 -16.32 7.94
C PHE A 174 6.10 -17.83 7.80
N LYS A 175 6.50 -18.54 8.85
CA LYS A 175 6.54 -20.01 8.87
C LYS A 175 5.17 -20.61 8.62
N ALA A 176 4.12 -20.06 9.22
CA ALA A 176 2.74 -20.53 9.01
C ALA A 176 2.31 -20.38 7.54
N VAL A 177 2.55 -19.22 6.93
CA VAL A 177 2.20 -19.00 5.51
C VAL A 177 3.06 -19.84 4.57
N PHE A 178 4.37 -19.97 4.81
CA PHE A 178 5.25 -20.80 3.99
C PHE A 178 4.92 -22.29 4.08
N ASN A 179 4.63 -22.81 5.27
CA ASN A 179 4.18 -24.19 5.43
C ASN A 179 2.92 -24.47 4.62
N ARG A 180 1.98 -23.52 4.61
CA ARG A 180 0.77 -23.64 3.79
C ARG A 180 1.04 -23.56 2.30
N LEU A 181 1.98 -22.72 1.87
CA LEU A 181 2.37 -22.64 0.46
C LEU A 181 2.96 -23.98 -0.03
N ILE A 182 3.79 -24.62 0.79
CA ILE A 182 4.40 -25.93 0.48
C ILE A 182 3.35 -27.04 0.38
N THR A 183 2.30 -26.99 1.22
CA THR A 183 1.22 -27.99 1.19
C THR A 183 0.12 -27.68 0.18
N TYR A 184 0.21 -26.57 -0.56
CA TYR A 184 -0.84 -26.15 -1.49
C TYR A 184 -0.79 -26.98 -2.78
N PRO A 185 -1.85 -27.72 -3.16
CA PRO A 185 -1.80 -28.70 -4.25
C PRO A 185 -1.41 -28.15 -5.63
N SER A 186 -1.72 -26.88 -5.93
CA SER A 186 -1.32 -26.28 -7.22
C SER A 186 0.15 -25.87 -7.27
N LEU A 187 0.84 -25.82 -6.13
CA LEU A 187 2.25 -25.47 -6.01
C LEU A 187 3.14 -26.70 -5.75
N SER A 188 2.55 -27.86 -5.41
CA SER A 188 3.29 -29.08 -5.07
C SER A 188 4.12 -29.66 -6.21
N ASN A 189 3.88 -29.23 -7.46
CA ASN A 189 4.61 -29.69 -8.64
C ASN A 189 5.74 -28.73 -9.08
N ILE A 190 5.94 -27.61 -8.37
CA ILE A 190 6.92 -26.58 -8.71
C ILE A 190 8.20 -26.71 -7.87
N ILE A 191 8.15 -27.44 -6.75
CA ILE A 191 9.27 -27.68 -5.81
C ILE A 191 9.72 -29.13 -5.96
#